data_AF-A0A831T7H9-F1
#
_entry.id   AF-A0A831T7H9-F1
#
_cell.length_a   1.000
_cell.length_b   1.000
_cell.length_c   1.000
_cell.angle_alpha   90.00
_cell.angle_beta   90.00
_cell.angle_gamma   90.00
#
_symmetry.space_group_name_H-M   'P 1'
#
loop_
_entity.id
_entity.type
_entity.pdbx_description
1 polymer ?
#
loop_
_entity_poly.entity_id
_entity_poly.type
_entity_poly.pdbx_seq_one_letter_code
_entity_poly.pdbx_strand_id
1 'polypeptide(L)'
;MLQKQLILGVLAGCLLGALAAAVVWPTAQAHQAGAAAGGPRYTVVDTEGTNLIVVDNGSNTLYFYTVEPGKEVGEDLLLRGMLDLNEVGKPVLKPRKAGR
;
A
#
# COMPACT_ATOMS: atom_id res chain seq x y z
N MET A 1 14.65 -52.45 29.19
CA MET A 1 15.43 -51.19 29.36
C MET A 1 15.94 -50.62 28.04
N LEU A 2 16.34 -51.45 27.07
CA LEU A 2 16.90 -51.01 25.78
C LEU A 2 15.91 -50.22 24.88
N GLN A 3 14.64 -50.61 24.84
CA GLN A 3 13.60 -49.95 24.03
C GLN A 3 13.27 -48.52 24.49
N LYS A 4 13.35 -48.23 25.79
CA LYS A 4 13.13 -46.87 26.33
C LYS A 4 14.25 -45.91 25.94
N GLN A 5 15.49 -46.38 25.84
CA GLN A 5 16.63 -45.54 25.42
C GLN A 5 16.61 -45.24 23.92
N LEU A 6 16.09 -46.18 23.11
CA LEU A 6 15.93 -45.97 21.67
C LEU A 6 14.87 -44.89 21.36
N ILE A 7 13.75 -44.90 22.09
CA ILE A 7 12.68 -43.88 21.94
C ILE A 7 13.18 -42.50 22.39
N LEU A 8 13.94 -42.44 23.48
CA LEU A 8 14.51 -41.18 23.98
C LEU A 8 15.52 -40.57 22.99
N GLY A 9 16.34 -41.41 22.35
CA GLY A 9 17.29 -40.99 21.32
C GLY A 9 16.62 -40.45 20.06
N VAL A 10 15.54 -41.09 19.60
CA VAL A 10 14.77 -40.61 18.44
C VAL A 10 14.07 -39.29 18.75
N LEU A 11 13.46 -39.14 19.93
CA LEU A 11 12.81 -37.89 20.34
C LEU A 11 13.82 -36.74 20.47
N ALA A 12 14.99 -36.99 21.07
CA ALA A 12 16.05 -35.99 21.17
C ALA A 12 16.59 -35.59 19.78
N GLY A 13 16.75 -36.56 18.87
CA GLY A 13 17.17 -36.31 17.48
C GLY A 13 16.14 -35.48 16.69
N CYS A 14 14.85 -35.78 16.84
CA CYS A 14 13.78 -35.00 16.19
C CYS A 14 13.71 -33.57 16.74
N LEU A 15 13.89 -33.38 18.06
CA LEU A 15 13.86 -32.06 18.66
C LEU A 15 15.04 -31.19 18.20
N LEU A 16 16.24 -31.79 18.14
CA LEU A 16 17.45 -31.12 17.67
C LEU A 16 17.38 -30.81 16.16
N GLY A 17 16.83 -31.72 15.35
CA GLY A 17 16.59 -31.49 13.93
C GLY A 17 15.60 -30.36 13.66
N ALA A 18 14.51 -30.28 14.43
CA ALA A 18 13.53 -29.20 14.31
C ALA A 18 14.09 -27.84 14.74
N LEU A 19 14.93 -27.80 15.79
CA LEU A 19 15.59 -26.57 16.23
C LEU A 19 16.63 -26.09 15.22
N ALA A 20 17.39 -27.01 14.61
CA ALA A 20 18.35 -26.67 13.55
C ALA A 20 17.66 -26.12 12.29
N ALA A 21 16.49 -26.65 11.91
CA ALA A 21 15.72 -26.15 10.80
C ALA A 21 15.19 -24.71 11.03
N ALA A 22 14.85 -24.36 12.27
CA ALA A 22 14.37 -23.01 12.62
C ALA A 22 15.48 -21.93 12.60
N VAL A 23 16.76 -22.31 12.75
CA VAL A 23 17.90 -21.37 12.79
C VAL A 23 18.48 -21.13 11.39
N VAL A 24 18.33 -22.09 10.47
CA VAL A 24 18.96 -22.05 9.13
C VAL A 24 18.02 -21.52 8.05
N TRP A 25 16.71 -21.46 8.29
CA TRP A 25 15.82 -20.82 7.33
C TRP A 25 16.02 -19.30 7.33
N PRO A 26 16.42 -18.71 6.19
CA PRO A 26 16.33 -17.27 6.04
C PRO A 26 14.85 -16.95 6.20
N THR A 27 14.50 -16.22 7.25
CA THR A 27 13.22 -15.52 7.26
C THR A 27 13.27 -14.64 6.03
N ALA A 28 12.43 -14.94 5.04
CA ALA A 28 12.14 -14.00 3.97
C ALA A 28 11.45 -12.82 4.66
N GLN A 29 12.24 -11.93 5.25
CA GLN A 29 11.81 -10.60 5.59
C GLN A 29 11.41 -10.03 4.24
N ALA A 30 10.10 -9.95 3.99
CA ALA A 30 9.56 -9.11 2.96
C ALA A 30 10.25 -7.77 3.18
N HIS A 31 11.12 -7.42 2.23
CA HIS A 31 11.68 -6.09 2.17
C HIS A 31 10.45 -5.22 1.91
N GLN A 32 9.83 -4.71 2.98
CA GLN A 32 9.15 -3.45 2.86
C GLN A 32 10.26 -2.52 2.42
N ALA A 33 10.36 -2.33 1.10
CA ALA A 33 11.13 -1.27 0.53
C ALA A 33 10.74 -0.06 1.35
N GLY A 34 11.65 0.40 2.21
CA GLY A 34 11.48 1.66 2.88
C GLY A 34 11.21 2.63 1.76
N ALA A 35 9.97 3.11 1.68
CA ALA A 35 9.57 4.09 0.70
C ALA A 35 10.66 5.17 0.75
N ALA A 36 11.31 5.42 -0.38
CA ALA A 36 12.37 6.40 -0.46
C ALA A 36 11.85 7.70 0.18
N ALA A 37 12.43 8.04 1.34
CA ALA A 37 12.07 9.23 2.08
C ALA A 37 12.56 10.43 1.26
N GLY A 38 11.73 10.93 0.34
CA GLY A 38 12.09 12.10 -0.48
C GLY A 38 11.30 12.32 -1.77
N GLY A 39 10.22 11.59 -2.05
CA GLY A 39 9.35 11.90 -3.19
C GLY A 39 8.45 13.12 -2.92
N PRO A 40 8.05 13.89 -3.96
CA PRO A 40 7.04 14.93 -3.79
C PRO A 40 5.76 14.33 -3.23
N ARG A 41 5.14 15.00 -2.25
CA ARG A 41 3.91 14.51 -1.63
C ARG A 41 2.77 14.42 -2.64
N TYR A 42 2.70 15.39 -3.55
CA TYR A 42 1.65 15.50 -4.55
C TYR A 42 2.21 15.43 -5.97
N THR A 43 1.51 14.75 -6.85
CA THR A 43 1.79 14.69 -8.29
C THR A 43 0.61 15.30 -9.04
N VAL A 44 0.83 16.35 -9.83
CA VAL A 44 -0.18 16.85 -10.75
C VAL A 44 -0.23 15.93 -11.97
N VAL A 45 -1.40 15.37 -12.24
CA VAL A 45 -1.62 14.48 -13.40
C VAL A 45 -2.06 15.30 -14.61
N ASP A 46 -2.97 16.25 -14.38
CA ASP A 46 -3.53 17.08 -15.43
C ASP A 46 -4.04 18.42 -14.88
N THR A 47 -3.99 19.46 -15.71
CA THR A 47 -4.50 20.79 -15.40
C THR A 47 -4.88 21.56 -16.66
N GLU A 48 -6.04 22.21 -16.60
CA GLU A 48 -6.58 23.06 -17.68
C GLU A 48 -6.86 24.49 -17.18
N GLY A 49 -6.31 24.87 -16.03
CA GLY A 49 -6.56 26.17 -15.38
C GLY A 49 -7.89 26.25 -14.63
N THR A 50 -8.97 25.67 -15.17
CA THR A 50 -10.28 25.53 -14.49
C THR A 50 -10.50 24.15 -13.86
N ASN A 51 -9.69 23.16 -14.24
CA ASN A 51 -9.70 21.80 -13.74
C ASN A 51 -8.30 21.43 -13.23
N LEU A 52 -8.23 20.65 -12.17
CA LEU A 52 -6.98 20.16 -11.60
C LEU A 52 -7.16 18.73 -11.07
N ILE A 53 -6.28 17.83 -11.51
CA ILE A 53 -6.22 16.44 -11.05
C ILE A 53 -4.88 16.20 -10.37
N VAL A 54 -4.93 15.79 -9.10
CA VAL A 54 -3.74 15.60 -8.26
C VAL A 54 -3.77 14.25 -7.57
N VAL A 55 -2.64 13.57 -7.52
CA VAL A 55 -2.43 12.40 -6.67
C VAL A 55 -1.71 12.83 -5.39
N ASP A 56 -2.23 12.49 -4.23
CA ASP A 56 -1.45 12.43 -2.99
C ASP A 56 -0.75 11.07 -2.91
N ASN A 57 0.56 11.07 -3.08
CA ASN A 57 1.39 9.87 -3.08
C ASN A 57 1.51 9.26 -1.67
N GLY A 58 1.26 10.04 -0.62
CA GLY A 58 1.28 9.54 0.76
C GLY A 58 0.03 8.76 1.12
N SER A 59 -1.14 9.24 0.69
CA SER A 59 -2.43 8.56 0.93
C SER A 59 -2.90 7.69 -0.23
N ASN A 60 -2.15 7.66 -1.33
CA ASN A 60 -2.49 6.97 -2.58
C ASN A 60 -3.91 7.34 -3.05
N THR A 61 -4.22 8.64 -3.07
CA THR A 61 -5.55 9.17 -3.39
C THR A 61 -5.47 10.16 -4.56
N LEU A 62 -6.32 9.97 -5.56
CA LEU A 62 -6.53 10.91 -6.66
C LEU A 62 -7.65 11.89 -6.27
N TYR A 63 -7.42 13.19 -6.43
CA TYR A 63 -8.37 14.25 -6.17
C TYR A 63 -8.77 14.97 -7.45
N PHE A 64 -10.06 15.31 -7.54
CA PHE A 64 -10.64 16.07 -8.65
C PHE A 64 -11.08 17.44 -8.15
N TYR A 65 -10.43 18.48 -8.64
CA TYR A 65 -10.79 19.86 -8.38
C TYR A 65 -11.29 20.53 -9.66
N THR A 66 -12.32 21.37 -9.52
CA THR A 66 -12.81 22.20 -10.61
C THR A 66 -13.47 23.46 -10.05
N VAL A 67 -13.48 24.52 -10.83
CA VAL A 67 -14.21 25.74 -10.51
C VAL A 67 -15.73 25.51 -10.51
N GLU A 68 -16.52 26.50 -10.10
CA GLU A 68 -17.95 26.45 -10.36
C GLU A 68 -18.24 26.56 -11.89
N PRO A 69 -19.30 25.93 -12.42
CA PRO A 69 -19.61 26.01 -13.84
C PRO A 69 -19.73 27.46 -14.34
N GLY A 70 -19.06 27.76 -15.46
CA GLY A 70 -19.05 29.09 -16.08
C GLY A 70 -18.08 30.10 -15.43
N LYS A 71 -17.22 29.65 -14.52
CA LYS A 71 -16.14 30.47 -13.95
C LYS A 71 -14.85 30.38 -14.76
N GLU A 72 -14.01 31.39 -14.61
CA GLU A 72 -12.76 31.55 -15.36
C GLU A 72 -11.54 31.04 -14.59
N VAL A 73 -10.39 31.00 -15.28
CA VAL A 73 -9.10 30.66 -14.68
C VAL A 73 -8.73 31.68 -13.60
N GLY A 74 -8.27 31.20 -12.44
CA GLY A 74 -7.90 32.03 -11.29
C GLY A 74 -8.96 32.08 -10.19
N GLU A 75 -10.15 31.58 -10.45
CA GLU A 75 -11.21 31.37 -9.45
C GLU A 75 -10.92 30.16 -8.55
N ASP A 76 -11.66 30.06 -7.45
CA ASP A 76 -11.49 28.97 -6.47
C ASP A 76 -11.77 27.59 -7.08
N LEU A 77 -10.79 26.70 -6.89
CA LEU A 77 -10.90 25.29 -7.24
C LEU A 77 -11.55 24.50 -6.09
N LEU A 78 -12.70 23.89 -6.37
CA LEU A 78 -13.48 23.14 -5.39
C LEU A 78 -13.25 21.65 -5.55
N LEU A 79 -12.99 20.95 -4.45
CA LEU A 79 -12.89 19.50 -4.45
C LEU A 79 -14.27 18.90 -4.80
N ARG A 80 -14.37 18.18 -5.91
CA ARG A 80 -15.61 17.53 -6.36
C ARG A 80 -15.63 16.04 -6.07
N GLY A 81 -14.46 15.41 -6.05
CA GLY A 81 -14.37 13.99 -5.75
C GLY A 81 -12.97 13.51 -5.47
N MET A 82 -12.90 12.25 -5.06
CA MET A 82 -11.67 11.55 -4.76
C MET A 82 -11.78 10.08 -5.15
N LEU A 83 -10.68 9.46 -5.57
CA LEU A 83 -10.59 8.04 -5.87
C LEU A 83 -9.42 7.42 -5.10
N ASP A 84 -9.69 6.30 -4.43
CA ASP A 84 -8.66 5.53 -3.75
C ASP A 84 -7.88 4.69 -4.77
N LEU A 85 -6.59 4.98 -4.94
CA LEU A 85 -5.74 4.30 -5.92
C LEU A 85 -5.27 2.93 -5.43
N ASN A 86 -5.49 2.58 -4.17
CA ASN A 86 -5.29 1.21 -3.70
C ASN A 86 -6.30 0.23 -4.31
N GLU A 87 -7.37 0.74 -4.91
CA GLU A 87 -8.37 -0.08 -5.61
C GLU A 87 -8.00 -0.40 -7.06
N VAL A 88 -6.94 0.21 -7.60
CA VAL A 88 -6.51 -0.02 -8.99
C VAL A 88 -6.28 -1.50 -9.25
N GLY A 89 -6.80 -1.98 -10.39
CA GLY A 89 -6.84 -3.39 -10.75
C GLY A 89 -8.21 -4.05 -10.58
N LYS A 90 -9.15 -3.39 -9.87
CA LYS A 90 -10.57 -3.80 -9.91
C LYS A 90 -11.18 -3.52 -11.30
N PRO A 91 -12.17 -4.32 -11.75
CA PRO A 91 -12.82 -4.11 -13.05
C PRO A 91 -13.51 -2.75 -13.20
N VAL A 92 -13.97 -2.16 -12.09
CA VAL A 92 -14.64 -0.86 -12.06
C VAL A 92 -14.15 -0.10 -10.83
N LEU A 93 -13.80 1.17 -11.04
CA LEU A 93 -13.45 2.13 -9.99
C LEU A 93 -14.48 3.26 -9.98
N LYS A 94 -14.98 3.62 -8.79
CA LYS A 94 -15.96 4.69 -8.65
C LYS A 94 -15.43 5.79 -7.73
N PRO A 95 -15.17 7.00 -8.26
CA PRO A 95 -14.82 8.14 -7.42
C PRO A 95 -15.93 8.45 -6.41
N ARG A 96 -15.52 8.78 -5.19
CA ARG A 96 -16.39 9.28 -4.12
C ARG A 96 -16.58 10.78 -4.30
N LYS A 97 -17.80 11.27 -4.09
CA LYS A 97 -18.07 12.70 -4.08
C LYS A 97 -17.44 13.32 -2.83
N ALA A 98 -16.86 14.50 -2.99
CA ALA A 98 -16.41 15.28 -1.86
C ALA A 98 -17.59 16.02 -1.23
N GLY A 99 -17.81 15.82 0.07
CA GLY A 99 -18.66 16.68 0.90
C GLY A 99 -20.05 17.01 0.36
N ARG A 100 -20.86 16.01 0.01
CA ARG A 100 -22.31 15.94 0.31
C ARG A 100 -22.87 14.58 -0.04
#